data_AF-A0A960RZ33-F1
#
_entry.id   AF-A0A960RZ33-F1
#
_cell.length_a   1.000
_cell.length_b   1.000
_cell.length_c   1.000
_cell.angle_alpha   90.00
_cell.angle_beta   90.00
_cell.angle_gamma   90.00
#
_symmetry.space_group_name_H-M   'P 1'
#
loop_
_entity.id
_entity.type
_entity.pdbx_description
1 polymer ?
#
loop_
_entity_poly.entity_id
_entity_poly.type
_entity_poly.pdbx_seq_one_letter_code
_entity_poly.pdbx_strand_id
1 'polypeptide(L)'
;MKEKPIQYYDPDYIERCKDLSDDQILQFLEDYRKLVGNEPEKCKLISLKIEPSLLKAFKFKADKENVPYQTQIKRLMKSWVTQEP
;
A
#
# COMPACT_ATOMS: atom_id res chain seq x y z
N MET A 1 3.64 -17.32 9.90
CA MET A 1 2.72 -16.18 10.09
C MET A 1 3.42 -15.22 11.03
N LYS A 2 3.55 -13.92 10.72
CA LYS A 2 4.10 -12.96 11.70
C LYS A 2 3.08 -12.85 12.83
N GLU A 3 3.45 -13.28 14.03
CA GLU A 3 2.64 -13.11 15.23
C GLU A 3 2.44 -11.60 15.45
N LYS A 4 1.20 -11.14 15.29
CA LYS A 4 0.86 -9.76 15.66
C LYS A 4 1.01 -9.69 17.18
N PRO A 5 1.69 -8.67 17.73
CA PRO A 5 1.84 -8.55 19.17
C PRO A 5 0.45 -8.51 19.81
N ILE A 6 0.22 -9.42 20.76
CA ILE A 6 -1.03 -9.46 21.52
C ILE A 6 -1.02 -8.21 22.41
N GLN A 7 -1.94 -7.29 22.15
CA GLN A 7 -2.16 -6.14 23.02
C GLN A 7 -2.94 -6.61 24.26
N TYR A 8 -2.29 -6.53 25.42
CA TYR A 8 -2.94 -6.74 26.71
C TYR A 8 -3.57 -5.42 27.16
N TYR A 9 -4.87 -5.47 27.47
CA TYR A 9 -5.60 -4.34 28.00
C TYR A 9 -5.90 -4.58 29.48
N ASP A 10 -5.72 -3.55 30.28
CA ASP A 10 -6.06 -3.58 31.69
C ASP A 10 -7.60 -3.64 31.88
N PRO A 11 -8.12 -4.41 32.85
CA PRO A 11 -9.57 -4.48 33.11
C PRO A 11 -10.22 -3.11 33.36
N ASP A 12 -9.54 -2.18 34.03
CA ASP A 12 -10.06 -0.84 34.31
C ASP A 12 -10.12 0.01 33.03
N TYR A 13 -9.25 -0.28 32.07
CA TYR A 13 -9.33 0.32 30.74
C TYR A 13 -10.55 -0.17 29.97
N ILE A 14 -10.86 -1.47 30.03
CA ILE A 14 -12.04 -2.05 29.37
C ILE A 14 -13.34 -1.51 29.96
N GLU A 15 -13.40 -1.31 31.28
CA GLU A 15 -14.54 -0.68 31.96
C GLU A 15 -14.79 0.74 31.43
N ARG A 16 -13.76 1.59 31.36
CA ARG A 16 -13.88 2.96 30.84
C ARG A 16 -14.32 3.01 29.37
N CYS A 17 -13.99 2.00 28.57
CA CYS A 17 -14.45 1.94 27.18
C CYS A 17 -15.97 1.73 27.05
N LYS A 18 -16.64 1.23 28.10
CA LYS A 18 -18.11 1.06 28.10
C LYS A 18 -18.86 2.38 28.24
N ASP A 19 -18.21 3.41 28.78
CA ASP A 19 -18.78 4.73 29.02
C ASP A 19 -18.46 5.74 27.91
N LEU A 20 -17.91 5.29 26.78
CA LEU A 20 -17.62 6.17 25.65
C LEU A 20 -18.92 6.73 25.06
N SER A 21 -18.94 8.03 24.83
CA SER A 21 -20.03 8.69 24.10
C SER A 21 -19.99 8.33 22.62
N ASP A 22 -21.15 8.43 21.96
CA ASP A 22 -21.29 8.18 20.53
C ASP A 22 -20.31 9.02 19.68
N ASP A 23 -20.09 10.29 20.05
CA ASP A 23 -19.13 11.18 19.37
C ASP A 23 -17.69 10.67 19.48
N GLN A 24 -17.30 10.14 20.64
CA GLN A 24 -15.96 9.58 20.84
C GLN A 24 -15.78 8.28 20.06
N ILE A 25 -16.82 7.46 19.96
CA ILE A 25 -16.80 6.24 19.13
C ILE A 25 -16.65 6.61 17.65
N LEU A 26 -17.42 7.59 17.17
CA LEU A 26 -17.34 8.07 15.78
C LEU A 26 -15.95 8.64 15.46
N GLN A 27 -15.39 9.46 16.35
CA GLN A 27 -14.05 10.01 16.19
C GLN A 27 -12.99 8.91 16.11
N PHE A 28 -13.05 7.91 17.00
CA PHE A 28 -12.16 6.75 16.97
C PHE A 28 -12.23 6.00 15.64
N LEU A 29 -13.43 5.75 15.12
CA LEU A 29 -13.63 5.04 13.86
C LEU A 29 -13.06 5.82 12.67
N GLU A 30 -13.24 7.14 12.64
CA GLU A 30 -12.67 8.00 11.60
C GLU A 30 -11.14 8.05 11.65
N ASP A 31 -10.56 8.14 12.84
CA ASP A 31 -9.11 8.15 13.02
C ASP A 31 -8.51 6.78 12.67
N TYR A 32 -9.17 5.69 13.05
CA TYR A 32 -8.80 4.35 12.65
C TYR A 32 -8.89 4.16 11.13
N ARG A 33 -9.93 4.68 10.49
CA ARG A 33 -10.08 4.65 9.02
C ARG A 33 -8.94 5.40 8.33
N LYS A 34 -8.54 6.59 8.83
CA LYS A 34 -7.39 7.34 8.28
C LYS A 34 -6.06 6.59 8.49
N LEU A 35 -5.91 5.92 9.62
CA LEU A 35 -4.72 5.14 9.95
C LEU A 35 -4.58 3.93 9.03
N VAL A 36 -5.67 3.19 8.79
CA VAL A 36 -5.67 1.96 7.97
C VAL A 36 -5.84 2.25 6.47
N GLY A 37 -6.59 3.28 6.10
CA GLY A 37 -6.94 3.60 4.72
C GLY A 37 -5.77 4.03 3.84
N ASN A 38 -4.61 4.31 4.45
CA ASN A 38 -3.37 4.61 3.74
C ASN A 38 -2.48 3.38 3.52
N GLU A 39 -2.94 2.16 3.84
CA GLU A 39 -2.18 0.96 3.48
C GLU A 39 -2.10 0.83 1.95
N PRO A 40 -0.90 0.89 1.35
CA PRO A 40 -0.76 0.73 -0.08
C PRO A 40 -1.26 -0.65 -0.49
N GLU A 41 -2.09 -0.70 -1.54
CA GLU A 41 -2.58 -1.98 -2.07
C GLU A 41 -1.41 -2.94 -2.31
N LYS A 42 -1.58 -4.18 -1.87
CA LYS A 42 -0.56 -5.21 -2.05
C LYS A 42 -0.32 -5.42 -3.55
N CYS A 43 0.94 -5.35 -3.95
CA CYS A 43 1.34 -5.65 -5.32
C CYS A 43 0.90 -7.07 -5.70
N LYS A 44 0.24 -7.21 -6.84
CA LYS A 44 -0.06 -8.51 -7.45
C LYS A 44 0.96 -8.79 -8.56
N LEU A 45 1.43 -10.04 -8.64
CA LEU A 45 2.28 -10.46 -9.75
C LEU A 45 1.43 -10.59 -11.01
N ILE A 46 1.96 -10.08 -12.12
CA ILE A 46 1.40 -10.27 -13.45
C ILE A 46 2.36 -11.09 -14.29
N SER A 47 1.82 -11.96 -15.14
CA SER A 47 2.61 -12.65 -16.18
C SER A 47 2.40 -11.92 -17.50
N LEU A 48 3.50 -11.56 -18.16
CA LEU A 48 3.49 -10.82 -19.42
C LEU A 48 4.54 -11.42 -20.35
N LYS A 49 4.11 -11.80 -21.57
CA LYS A 49 5.03 -12.26 -22.62
C LYS A 49 5.58 -11.05 -23.36
N ILE A 50 6.90 -10.99 -23.51
CA ILE A 50 7.63 -9.91 -24.20
C ILE A 50 8.81 -10.54 -24.94
N GLU A 51 9.19 -9.96 -26.08
CA GLU A 51 10.40 -10.32 -26.82
C GLU A 51 11.65 -10.16 -25.94
N PRO A 52 12.55 -11.17 -25.87
CA PRO A 52 13.74 -11.09 -25.03
C PRO A 52 14.67 -9.92 -25.37
N SER A 53 14.78 -9.57 -26.65
CA SER A 53 15.57 -8.44 -27.14
C SER A 53 15.03 -7.11 -26.60
N LEU A 54 13.71 -6.94 -26.61
CA LEU A 54 13.03 -5.75 -26.09
C LEU A 54 13.22 -5.64 -24.58
N LEU A 55 13.01 -6.73 -23.83
CA LEU A 55 13.20 -6.73 -22.39
C LEU A 55 14.65 -6.38 -22.01
N LYS A 56 15.64 -6.89 -22.77
CA LYS A 56 17.06 -6.57 -22.56
C LYS A 56 17.35 -5.09 -22.80
N ALA A 57 16.88 -4.54 -23.92
CA ALA A 57 17.05 -3.12 -24.24
C ALA A 57 16.36 -2.22 -23.20
N PHE A 58 15.16 -2.60 -22.77
CA PHE A 58 14.40 -1.86 -21.76
C PHE A 58 15.11 -1.83 -20.40
N LYS A 59 15.62 -2.98 -19.94
CA LYS A 59 16.42 -3.06 -18.70
C LYS A 59 17.67 -2.20 -18.78
N PHE A 60 18.38 -2.25 -19.91
CA PHE A 60 19.59 -1.44 -20.12
C PHE A 60 19.29 0.06 -20.05
N LYS A 61 18.20 0.52 -20.68
CA LYS A 61 17.79 1.92 -20.62
C LYS A 61 17.40 2.35 -19.20
N ALA A 62 16.62 1.53 -18.50
CA ALA A 62 16.20 1.83 -17.12
C ALA A 62 17.41 1.93 -16.17
N ASP A 63 18.41 1.05 -16.34
CA ASP A 63 19.68 1.10 -15.61
C ASP A 63 20.46 2.40 -15.86
N LYS A 64 20.54 2.83 -17.13
CA LYS A 64 21.14 4.13 -17.49
C LYS A 64 20.45 5.34 -16.85
N GLU A 65 19.14 5.23 -16.61
CA GLU A 65 18.34 6.26 -15.94
C GLU A 65 18.34 6.11 -14.41
N ASN A 66 19.09 5.15 -13.85
CA ASN A 66 19.12 4.82 -12.42
C ASN A 66 17.73 4.46 -11.83
N VAL A 67 16.89 3.77 -12.61
CA VAL A 67 15.55 3.36 -12.19
C VAL A 67 15.40 1.84 -12.38
N PRO A 68 14.90 1.09 -11.38
CA PRO A 68 14.56 -0.32 -11.57
C PRO A 68 13.53 -0.48 -12.69
N TYR A 69 13.76 -1.41 -13.63
CA TYR A 69 12.88 -1.55 -14.79
C TYR A 69 11.41 -1.80 -14.42
N GLN A 70 11.12 -2.49 -13.30
CA GLN A 70 9.74 -2.67 -12.81
C GLN A 70 9.10 -1.34 -12.40
N THR A 71 9.87 -0.40 -11.85
CA THR A 71 9.40 0.95 -11.54
C THR A 71 9.05 1.70 -12.81
N GLN A 72 9.86 1.56 -13.87
CA GLN A 72 9.54 2.17 -15.16
C GLN A 72 8.28 1.57 -15.78
N ILE A 73 8.05 0.26 -15.68
CA ILE A 73 6.79 -0.38 -16.09
C ILE A 73 5.61 0.25 -15.34
N LYS A 74 5.70 0.39 -14.01
CA LYS A 74 4.63 1.02 -13.21
C LYS A 74 4.37 2.47 -13.61
N ARG A 75 5.43 3.24 -13.91
CA ARG A 75 5.31 4.62 -14.40
C ARG A 75 4.56 4.68 -15.72
N LEU A 76 4.94 3.84 -16.69
CA LEU A 76 4.27 3.76 -17.99
C LEU A 76 2.80 3.35 -17.85
N MET A 77 2.50 2.38 -16.98
CA MET A 77 1.11 1.99 -16.70
C MET A 77 0.32 3.14 -16.09
N LYS A 78 0.90 3.87 -15.13
CA LYS A 78 0.23 5.01 -14.50
C LYS A 78 -0.01 6.14 -15.49
N SER A 79 1.03 6.57 -16.23
CA SER A 79 0.91 7.63 -17.23
C SER A 79 -0.12 7.29 -18.31
N TRP A 80 -0.18 6.02 -18.72
CA TRP A 80 -1.18 5.55 -19.68
C TRP A 80 -2.62 5.70 -19.17
N VAL A 81 -2.86 5.40 -17.89
CA VAL A 81 -4.20 5.47 -17.28
C VAL A 81 -4.59 6.89 -16.90
N THR A 82 -3.66 7.70 -16.39
CA THR A 82 -3.96 9.06 -15.89
C THR A 82 -3.97 10.13 -16.97
N GLN A 83 -3.48 9.85 -18.18
CA GLN A 83 -3.32 10.84 -19.27
C GLN A 83 -2.61 12.14 -18.81
N GLU A 84 -1.75 12.05 -17.78
CA GLU A 84 -0.93 13.19 -17.37
C GLU A 84 0.21 13.35 -18.40
N PRO A 85 0.38 14.55 -19.00
CA PRO A 85 1.44 14.82 -19.97
C PRO A 85 2.85 14.72 -19.36
#